data_AF-A0AAW9QJ14-F1
#
_entry.id   AF-A0AAW9QJ14-F1
#
_cell.length_a   1.000
_cell.length_b   1.000
_cell.length_c   1.000
_cell.angle_alpha   90.00
_cell.angle_beta   90.00
_cell.angle_gamma   90.00
#
_symmetry.space_group_name_H-M   'P 1'
#
loop_
_entity.id
_entity.type
_entity.pdbx_description
1 polymer ?
#
loop_
_entity_poly.entity_id
_entity_poly.type
_entity_poly.pdbx_seq_one_letter_code
_entity_poly.pdbx_strand_id
1 'polypeptide(L)'
;MPPRWPRKPDRQNDPDYRRLDDRMNFAVHVAVFLAVNSGMWFFHIIKFPDWTWLNWFTGIWAILLVGHLIYIAAIADYSVKSNG
;
A
#
# COMPACT_ATOMS: atom_id res chain seq x y z
N MET A 1 -3.79 6.58 20.67
CA MET A 1 -3.65 5.32 21.44
C MET A 1 -3.84 4.16 20.47
N PRO A 2 -3.10 3.04 20.58
CA PRO A 2 -3.36 1.85 19.77
C PRO A 2 -4.79 1.36 20.02
N PRO A 3 -5.58 1.02 18.98
CA PRO A 3 -6.89 0.41 19.17
C PRO A 3 -6.77 -0.86 20.02
N ARG A 4 -7.66 -1.02 21.00
CA ARG A 4 -7.70 -2.20 21.87
C ARG A 4 -8.94 -3.00 21.50
N TRP A 5 -8.77 -4.26 21.13
CA TRP A 5 -9.89 -5.14 20.80
C TRP A 5 -10.28 -6.01 21.99
N PRO A 6 -11.58 -6.15 22.31
CA PRO A 6 -12.04 -7.01 23.41
C PRO A 6 -11.83 -8.50 23.16
N ARG A 7 -11.79 -8.89 21.88
CA ARG A 7 -11.56 -10.25 21.37
C ARG A 7 -10.56 -10.20 20.24
N LYS A 8 -10.07 -11.35 19.76
CA LYS A 8 -9.30 -11.41 18.51
C LYS A 8 -10.14 -10.80 17.38
N PRO A 9 -9.70 -9.69 16.76
CA PRO A 9 -10.44 -9.08 15.67
C PRO A 9 -10.41 -9.97 14.43
N ASP A 10 -11.50 -9.91 13.67
CA ASP A 10 -11.70 -10.66 12.43
C ASP A 10 -11.97 -9.68 11.28
N ARG A 11 -11.37 -9.95 10.12
CA ARG A 11 -11.41 -9.05 8.96
C ARG A 11 -12.81 -8.95 8.34
N GLN A 12 -13.63 -10.00 8.43
CA GLN A 12 -15.00 -9.97 7.89
C GLN A 12 -15.96 -9.20 8.78
N ASN A 13 -15.85 -9.38 10.09
CA ASN A 13 -16.82 -8.86 11.06
C ASN A 13 -16.44 -7.52 11.68
N ASP A 14 -15.17 -7.09 11.60
CA ASP A 14 -14.67 -5.88 12.27
C ASP A 14 -14.15 -4.85 11.24
N PRO A 15 -14.98 -3.88 10.78
CA PRO A 15 -14.59 -2.91 9.75
C PRO A 15 -13.43 -2.00 10.14
N ASP A 16 -13.32 -1.63 11.42
CA ASP A 16 -12.22 -0.82 11.93
C ASP A 16 -10.88 -1.56 11.88
N TYR A 17 -10.91 -2.88 12.15
CA TYR A 17 -9.74 -3.72 12.00
C TYR A 17 -9.34 -3.82 10.52
N ARG A 18 -10.30 -4.08 9.62
CA ARG A 18 -10.04 -4.13 8.18
C ARG A 18 -9.44 -2.82 7.65
N ARG A 19 -9.96 -1.66 8.08
CA ARG A 19 -9.43 -0.35 7.70
C ARG A 19 -7.99 -0.14 8.16
N LEU A 20 -7.65 -0.55 9.38
CA LEU A 20 -6.27 -0.44 9.87
C LEU A 20 -5.34 -1.38 9.07
N ASP A 21 -5.76 -2.63 8.89
CA ASP A 21 -5.01 -3.66 8.17
C ASP A 21 -4.70 -3.22 6.73
N ASP A 22 -5.69 -2.66 6.02
CA ASP A 22 -5.51 -2.14 4.66
C ASP A 22 -4.47 -1.00 4.60
N ARG A 23 -4.49 -0.08 5.58
CA ARG A 23 -3.51 1.02 5.67
C ARG A 23 -2.11 0.54 6.00
N MET A 24 -1.98 -0.44 6.90
CA MET A 24 -0.70 -1.05 7.23
C MET A 24 -0.12 -1.80 6.03
N ASN A 25 -0.95 -2.57 5.33
CA ASN A 25 -0.56 -3.24 4.11
C ASN A 25 -0.10 -2.24 3.03
N PHE A 26 -0.83 -1.14 2.85
CA PHE A 26 -0.41 -0.06 1.95
C PHE A 26 0.95 0.54 2.36
N ALA A 27 1.16 0.83 3.65
CA ALA A 27 2.43 1.36 4.14
C ALA A 27 3.61 0.42 3.86
N VAL A 28 3.42 -0.91 3.98
CA VAL A 28 4.43 -1.91 3.61
C VAL A 28 4.75 -1.85 2.11
N HIS A 29 3.73 -1.74 1.24
CA HIS A 29 3.95 -1.61 -0.19
C HIS A 29 4.74 -0.34 -0.54
N VAL A 30 4.45 0.78 0.13
CA VAL A 30 5.22 2.03 -0.03
C VAL A 30 6.66 1.83 0.42
N ALA A 31 6.90 1.18 1.56
CA ALA A 31 8.26 0.91 2.04
C ALA A 31 9.07 0.06 1.06
N VAL A 32 8.46 -1.00 0.51
CA VAL A 32 9.09 -1.87 -0.50
C VAL A 32 9.39 -1.09 -1.78
N PHE A 33 8.42 -0.29 -2.25
CA PHE A 33 8.61 0.56 -3.42
C PHE A 33 9.80 1.51 -3.23
N LEU A 34 9.88 2.20 -2.09
CA LEU A 34 10.98 3.13 -1.80
C LEU A 34 12.33 2.41 -1.71
N ALA A 35 12.41 1.29 -0.99
CA ALA A 35 13.64 0.52 -0.84
C ALA A 35 14.18 0.01 -2.19
N VAL A 36 13.30 -0.55 -3.03
CA VAL A 36 13.70 -1.13 -4.32
C VAL A 36 14.04 -0.05 -5.34
N ASN A 37 13.20 0.99 -5.48
CA ASN A 37 13.44 2.04 -6.47
C ASN A 37 14.66 2.88 -6.09
N SER A 38 14.86 3.23 -4.81
CA SER A 38 16.08 3.95 -4.39
C SER A 38 17.35 3.17 -4.72
N GLY A 39 17.38 1.85 -4.48
CA GLY A 39 18.50 1.00 -4.84
C GLY A 39 18.77 0.97 -6.35
N MET A 40 17.73 0.78 -7.17
CA MET A 40 17.91 0.76 -8.63
C MET A 40 18.36 2.11 -9.18
N TRP A 41 17.78 3.21 -8.72
CA TRP A 41 18.16 4.55 -9.14
C TRP A 41 19.59 4.92 -8.70
N PHE A 42 20.05 4.44 -7.55
CA PHE A 42 21.45 4.55 -7.14
C PHE A 42 22.41 3.89 -8.15
N PHE A 43 22.14 2.65 -8.58
CA PHE A 43 22.98 1.96 -9.57
C PHE A 43 22.87 2.55 -10.98
N HIS A 44 21.70 3.05 -11.34
CA HIS A 44 21.48 3.77 -12.60
C HIS A 44 22.42 4.96 -12.73
N ILE A 45 22.57 5.76 -11.67
CA ILE A 45 23.44 6.94 -11.65
C ILE A 45 24.93 6.57 -11.76
N ILE A 46 25.35 5.47 -11.13
CA ILE A 46 26.78 5.14 -10.98
C ILE A 46 27.33 4.33 -12.16
N LYS A 47 26.55 3.37 -12.67
CA LYS A 47 27.10 2.33 -13.56
C LYS A 47 26.29 2.10 -14.83
N PHE A 48 24.98 2.34 -14.79
CA PHE A 48 24.10 1.96 -15.88
C PHE A 48 23.16 3.10 -16.30
N PRO A 49 23.70 4.21 -16.84
CA PRO A 49 22.90 5.39 -17.19
C PRO A 49 21.92 5.15 -18.36
N ASP A 50 22.08 4.06 -19.10
CA ASP A 50 21.28 3.75 -20.29
C ASP A 50 20.03 2.90 -19.97
N TRP A 51 19.67 2.68 -18.69
CA TRP A 51 18.44 1.94 -18.34
C TRP A 51 17.19 2.78 -18.51
N THR A 52 16.82 3.02 -19.76
CA THR A 52 15.59 3.73 -20.15
C THR A 52 14.32 3.05 -19.63
N TRP A 53 14.35 1.73 -19.40
CA TRP A 53 13.24 0.95 -18.84
C TRP A 53 12.93 1.31 -17.37
N LEU A 54 13.89 1.88 -16.63
CA LEU A 54 13.73 2.18 -15.21
C LEU A 54 12.64 3.24 -14.95
N ASN A 55 12.46 4.17 -15.89
CA ASN A 55 11.38 5.15 -15.85
C ASN A 55 10.00 4.48 -15.91
N TRP A 56 9.83 3.53 -16.84
CA TRP A 56 8.57 2.78 -16.98
C TRP A 56 8.31 1.89 -15.78
N PHE A 57 9.35 1.19 -15.29
CA PHE A 57 9.25 0.35 -14.10
C PHE A 57 8.81 1.14 -12.87
N THR A 58 9.49 2.25 -12.58
CA THR A 58 9.16 3.13 -11.45
C THR A 58 7.77 3.74 -11.63
N GLY A 59 7.46 4.22 -12.83
CA GLY A 59 6.20 4.88 -13.15
C GLY A 59 4.98 3.97 -13.04
N ILE A 60 5.03 2.77 -13.63
CA ILE A 60 3.93 1.79 -13.56
C ILE A 60 3.70 1.37 -12.09
N TRP A 61 4.77 1.10 -11.34
CA TRP A 61 4.63 0.72 -9.94
C TRP A 61 4.09 1.87 -9.08
N ALA A 62 4.51 3.11 -9.34
CA ALA A 62 3.93 4.29 -8.69
C ALA A 62 2.43 4.44 -8.99
N ILE A 63 2.01 4.21 -10.24
CA ILE A 63 0.59 4.21 -10.62
C ILE A 63 -0.18 3.13 -9.84
N LEU A 64 0.37 1.92 -9.69
CA LEU A 64 -0.25 0.86 -8.89
C LEU A 64 -0.39 1.25 -7.41
N LEU A 65 0.61 1.92 -6.83
CA LEU A 65 0.52 2.45 -5.46
C LEU A 65 -0.57 3.51 -5.34
N VAL A 66 -0.64 4.45 -6.28
CA VAL A 66 -1.69 5.47 -6.29
C VAL A 66 -3.07 4.81 -6.42
N GLY A 67 -3.20 3.81 -7.30
CA GLY A 67 -4.42 3.01 -7.43
C GLY A 67 -4.81 2.30 -6.13
N HIS A 68 -3.85 1.70 -5.44
CA HIS A 68 -4.07 1.08 -4.13
C HIS A 68 -4.52 2.11 -3.08
N LEU A 69 -3.88 3.29 -3.04
CA LEU A 69 -4.27 4.38 -2.13
C LEU A 69 -5.71 4.84 -2.40
N ILE A 70 -6.06 5.09 -3.67
CA ILE A 70 -7.43 5.49 -4.06
C ILE A 70 -8.42 4.41 -3.64
N TYR A 71 -8.08 3.13 -3.86
CA TYR A 71 -8.94 2.03 -3.46
C TYR A 71 -9.24 2.05 -1.97
N ILE A 72 -8.23 2.11 -1.10
CA ILE A 72 -8.44 2.09 0.36
C ILE A 72 -9.05 3.40 0.91
N ALA A 73 -8.86 4.52 0.23
CA ALA A 73 -9.31 5.84 0.70
C ALA A 73 -10.74 6.19 0.24
N ALA A 74 -11.11 5.80 -0.98
CA ALA A 74 -12.33 6.27 -1.62
C ALA A 74 -13.30 5.16 -2.07
N ILE A 75 -12.80 3.94 -2.34
CA ILE A 75 -13.61 2.86 -2.92
C ILE A 75 -13.98 1.82 -1.86
N ALA A 76 -13.07 1.52 -0.94
CA ALA A 76 -13.27 0.49 0.06
C ALA A 76 -14.42 0.86 1.01
N ASP A 77 -15.50 0.07 0.95
CA ASP A 77 -16.61 0.20 1.88
C ASP A 77 -16.23 -0.43 3.22
N TYR A 78 -16.33 0.36 4.29
CA TYR A 78 -16.09 -0.05 5.68
C TYR A 78 -17.36 0.07 6.55
N SER A 79 -18.53 0.11 5.93
CA SER A 79 -19.81 0.12 6.65
C SER A 79 -20.05 -1.19 7.39
N VAL A 80 -20.71 -1.11 8.55
CA VAL A 80 -21.19 -2.27 9.28
C VAL A 80 -22.43 -2.78 8.56
N LYS A 81 -22.44 -4.04 8.12
CA LYS A 81 -23.68 -4.68 7.65
C LYS A 81 -24.63 -4.83 8.84
N SER A 82 -25.62 -3.95 8.94
CA SER A 82 -26.80 -4.18 9.78
C SER A 82 -27.60 -5.32 9.14
N ASN A 83 -27.43 -6.54 9.65
CA ASN A 83 -28.37 -7.61 9.33
C ASN A 83 -29.69 -7.22 10.02
N GLY A 84 -30.68 -6.81 9.23
CA GLY A 84 -32.05 -6.58 9.71
C GLY A 84 -32.70 -7.86 10.20
#